data_AF-A0A2I1HKZ7-F1
#
_entry.id   AF-A0A2I1HKZ7-F1
#
_cell.length_a   1.000
_cell.length_b   1.000
_cell.length_c   1.000
_cell.angle_alpha   90.00
_cell.angle_beta   90.00
_cell.angle_gamma   90.00
#
_symmetry.space_group_name_H-M   'P 1'
#
loop_
_entity.id
_entity.type
_entity.pdbx_description
1 polymer ?
#
loop_
_entity_poly.entity_id
_entity_poly.type
_entity_poly.pdbx_seq_one_letter_code
_entity_poly.pdbx_strand_id
1 'polypeptide(L)' 'MTLNNDETFLKEFLKGFYHQIIKINNYKNFENILKEWIKDFFNINEKNFEKILKLMENHNKDKDNNWFTSLIGFFYEYGI' A
#
# COMPACT_ATOMS: atom_id res chain seq x y z
N MET A 1 -15.81 6.76 12.99
CA MET A 1 -14.48 6.35 12.53
C MET A 1 -13.79 7.60 12.02
N THR A 2 -12.78 8.10 12.72
CA THR A 2 -12.16 9.41 12.45
C THR A 2 -11.04 9.25 11.41
N LEU A 3 -10.99 10.16 10.42
CA LEU A 3 -9.96 10.21 9.36
C LEU A 3 -8.52 9.95 9.89
N ASN A 4 -8.23 10.44 11.10
CA ASN A 4 -6.92 10.30 11.74
C ASN A 4 -6.44 8.84 11.88
N ASN A 5 -7.34 7.89 12.10
CA ASN A 5 -6.95 6.48 12.27
C ASN A 5 -6.58 5.83 10.93
N ASP A 6 -7.28 6.19 9.86
CA ASP A 6 -7.02 5.61 8.54
C ASP A 6 -5.78 6.24 7.88
N GLU A 7 -5.54 7.54 8.08
CA GLU A 7 -4.29 8.19 7.64
C GLU A 7 -3.06 7.64 8.40
N THR A 8 -3.20 7.37 9.70
CA THR A 8 -2.14 6.76 10.49
C THR A 8 -1.80 5.37 9.95
N PHE A 9 -2.84 4.58 9.68
CA PHE A 9 -2.69 3.26 9.09
C PHE A 9 -2.03 3.31 7.70
N LEU A 10 -2.40 4.28 6.84
CA LEU A 10 -1.76 4.49 5.54
C LEU A 10 -0.26 4.82 5.70
N LYS A 11 0.10 5.67 6.66
CA LYS A 11 1.52 5.99 6.94
C LYS A 11 2.31 4.77 7.38
N GLU A 12 1.74 3.94 8.25
CA GLU A 12 2.36 2.70 8.72
C GLU A 12 2.54 1.70 7.57
N PHE A 13 1.50 1.54 6.74
CA PHE A 13 1.56 0.72 5.53
C PHE A 13 2.70 1.17 4.61
N LEU A 14 2.76 2.46 4.26
CA LEU A 14 3.77 3.01 3.35
C LEU A 14 5.19 2.84 3.91
N LYS A 15 5.37 3.07 5.21
CA LYS A 15 6.66 2.87 5.89
C LYS A 15 7.09 1.40 5.84
N GLY A 16 6.17 0.48 6.12
CA GLY A 16 6.42 -0.96 6.04
C GLY A 16 6.76 -1.41 4.62
N PHE A 17 5.97 -0.95 3.65
CA PHE A 17 6.14 -1.28 2.24
C PHE A 17 7.49 -0.81 1.70
N TYR A 18 7.86 0.45 1.99
CA TYR A 18 9.17 0.99 1.63
C TYR A 18 10.34 0.21 2.25
N HIS A 19 10.19 -0.22 3.52
CA HIS A 19 11.19 -1.07 4.17
C HIS A 19 11.34 -2.44 3.51
N GLN A 20 10.26 -3.02 3.00
CA GLN A 20 10.34 -4.25 2.21
C GLN A 20 11.09 -4.03 0.91
N ILE A 21 10.79 -2.95 0.17
CA ILE A 21 11.50 -2.62 -1.07
C ILE A 21 13.01 -2.54 -0.84
N ILE A 22 13.46 -1.82 0.21
CA ILE A 22 14.89 -1.69 0.52
C ILE A 22 15.54 -3.04 0.88
N LYS A 23 14.80 -3.95 1.50
CA LYS A 23 15.31 -5.27 1.90
C LYS A 23 15.39 -6.27 0.76
N ILE A 24 14.70 -6.03 -0.35
CA ILE A 24 14.68 -6.96 -1.48
C ILE A 24 16.05 -6.89 -2.17
N ASN A 25 16.88 -7.89 -1.89
CA ASN A 25 18.17 -8.08 -2.55
C ASN A 25 18.07 -8.87 -3.87
N ASN A 26 16.95 -9.57 -4.10
CA ASN A 26 16.71 -10.37 -5.30
C ASN A 26 15.47 -9.87 -6.05
N TYR A 27 15.71 -9.03 -7.06
CA TYR A 27 14.69 -8.46 -7.93
C TYR A 27 13.92 -9.49 -8.77
N LYS A 28 14.33 -10.77 -8.82
CA LYS A 28 13.61 -11.76 -9.63
C LYS A 28 12.27 -12.17 -9.01
N ASN A 29 12.15 -12.07 -7.68
CA ASN A 29 10.96 -12.51 -6.93
C ASN A 29 10.30 -11.39 -6.13
N PHE A 30 10.64 -10.13 -6.42
CA PHE A 30 10.20 -8.98 -5.62
C PHE A 30 8.67 -8.88 -5.56
N GLU A 31 7.98 -9.14 -6.67
CA GLU A 31 6.51 -9.10 -6.74
C GLU A 31 5.88 -10.06 -5.75
N ASN A 32 6.32 -11.31 -5.71
CA ASN A 32 5.75 -12.32 -4.80
C ASN A 32 6.00 -11.95 -3.34
N ILE A 33 7.20 -11.47 -3.03
CA ILE A 33 7.56 -10.99 -1.68
C ILE A 33 6.65 -9.84 -1.25
N LEU A 34 6.43 -8.85 -2.13
CA LEU A 34 5.56 -7.71 -1.83
C LEU A 34 4.09 -8.13 -1.71
N LYS A 35 3.60 -9.01 -2.59
CA LYS A 35 2.21 -9.51 -2.54
C LYS A 35 1.92 -10.25 -1.24
N GLU A 36 2.82 -11.14 -0.82
CA GLU A 36 2.68 -11.86 0.45
C GLU A 36 2.71 -10.90 1.63
N TRP A 37 3.68 -9.98 1.65
CA TRP A 37 3.77 -8.99 2.73
C TRP A 37 2.54 -8.09 2.83
N ILE A 38 2.00 -7.63 1.69
CA ILE A 38 0.78 -6.83 1.68
C ILE A 38 -0.38 -7.63 2.28
N LYS A 39 -0.61 -8.87 1.83
CA LYS A 39 -1.68 -9.73 2.37
C LYS A 39 -1.54 -9.91 3.87
N ASP A 40 -0.33 -10.24 4.35
CA ASP A 40 -0.07 -10.44 5.77
C ASP A 40 -0.32 -9.16 6.57
N PHE A 41 0.15 -8.01 6.07
CA PHE A 41 -0.04 -6.73 6.72
C PHE A 41 -1.53 -6.41 6.90
N PHE A 42 -2.35 -6.59 5.86
CA PHE A 42 -3.79 -6.33 5.95
C PHE A 42 -4.52 -7.34 6.84
N ASN A 43 -4.14 -8.62 6.78
CA ASN A 43 -4.71 -9.68 7.63
C ASN A 43 -4.42 -9.45 9.11
N ILE A 44 -3.16 -9.17 9.47
CA ILE A 44 -2.74 -8.95 10.88
C ILE A 44 -3.43 -7.73 11.49
N ASN A 45 -3.63 -6.68 10.69
CA ASN A 45 -4.29 -5.46 11.15
C ASN A 45 -5.83 -5.52 11.05
N GLU A 46 -6.39 -6.64 10.57
CA GLU A 46 -7.83 -6.83 10.32
C GLU A 46 -8.43 -5.68 9.49
N LYS A 47 -7.69 -5.24 8.46
CA LYS A 47 -8.08 -4.13 7.57
C LYS A 47 -8.32 -4.62 6.16
N ASN A 48 -9.28 -3.98 5.48
CA ASN A 48 -9.52 -4.17 4.06
C ASN A 48 -8.63 -3.22 3.25
N PHE A 49 -7.89 -3.77 2.28
CA PHE A 49 -7.07 -3.02 1.34
C PHE A 49 -7.87 -2.00 0.51
N GLU A 50 -9.14 -2.28 0.18
CA GLU A 50 -10.01 -1.39 -0.59
C GLU A 50 -10.11 0.01 0.06
N LYS A 51 -10.06 0.05 1.39
CA LYS A 51 -10.15 1.31 2.14
C LYS A 51 -8.88 2.14 1.99
N ILE A 52 -7.71 1.50 2.03
CA ILE A 52 -6.41 2.13 1.77
C ILE A 52 -6.31 2.58 0.31
N LEU A 53 -6.76 1.75 -0.63
CA LEU A 53 -6.78 2.08 -2.05
C LEU A 53 -7.58 3.35 -2.32
N LYS A 54 -8.81 3.44 -1.80
CA LYS A 54 -9.65 4.65 -1.90
C LYS A 54 -9.00 5.88 -1.28
N LEU A 55 -8.29 5.74 -0.17
CA LEU A 55 -7.57 6.87 0.45
C LEU A 55 -6.43 7.37 -0.45
N MET A 56 -5.65 6.46 -1.04
CA MET A 56 -4.60 6.81 -1.98
C MET A 56 -5.15 7.49 -3.24
N GLU A 57 -6.26 6.98 -3.79
CA GLU A 57 -6.95 7.58 -4.94
C GLU A 57 -7.46 8.99 -4.64
N ASN A 58 -8.09 9.19 -3.48
CA ASN A 58 -8.57 10.50 -3.06
C ASN A 58 -7.40 11.49 -2.90
N HIS A 59 -6.29 11.07 -2.28
CA HIS A 59 -5.11 11.92 -2.16
C HIS A 59 -4.50 12.29 -3.52
N ASN A 60 -4.49 11.39 -4.51
CA ASN A 60 -4.03 11.70 -5.87
C ASN A 60 -4.96 12.69 -6.58
N LYS A 61 -6.29 12.58 -6.38
CA LYS A 61 -7.28 13.49 -6.98
C LYS A 61 -7.23 14.90 -6.39
N ASP A 62 -7.04 15.01 -5.08
CA ASP A 62 -7.15 16.30 -4.36
C ASP A 62 -5.88 17.16 -4.44
N LYS A 63 -4.71 16.57 -4.74
CA LYS A 63 -3.40 17.24 -4.58
C LYS A 63 -2.61 17.48 -5.87
N ASP A 64 -3.16 17.19 -7.05
CA ASP A 64 -2.45 17.22 -8.35
C ASP A 64 -1.07 16.51 -8.32
N ASN A 65 -0.91 15.58 -7.38
CA ASN A 65 0.35 14.92 -7.09
C ASN A 65 0.16 13.43 -7.27
N ASN A 66 0.84 12.89 -8.27
CA ASN A 66 0.75 11.50 -8.70
C ASN A 66 1.50 10.52 -7.76
N TRP A 67 1.69 10.87 -6.48
CA TRP A 67 2.56 10.16 -5.55
C TRP A 67 2.16 8.69 -5.35
N PHE A 68 0.87 8.37 -5.47
CA PHE A 68 0.39 7.00 -5.31
C PHE A 68 0.20 6.26 -6.64
N THR A 69 0.41 6.89 -7.81
CA THR A 69 -0.01 6.31 -9.10
C THR A 69 0.63 4.95 -9.36
N SER A 70 1.95 4.82 -9.14
CA SER A 70 2.64 3.54 -9.32
C SER A 70 2.20 2.48 -8.32
N LEU A 71 1.92 2.88 -7.06
CA LEU A 71 1.47 1.96 -6.02
C LEU A 71 0.03 1.50 -6.27
N ILE A 72 -0.85 2.40 -6.69
CA ILE A 72 -2.23 2.08 -7.09
C ILE A 72 -2.20 1.14 -8.31
N GLY A 73 -1.35 1.44 -9.31
CA GLY A 73 -1.16 0.58 -10.47
C GLY A 73 -0.73 -0.84 -10.09
N PHE A 74 0.19 -0.97 -9.11
CA PHE A 74 0.60 -2.26 -8.57
C PHE A 74 -0.58 -3.04 -7.96
N PHE A 75 -1.44 -2.39 -7.17
CA PHE A 75 -2.61 -3.07 -6.59
C PHE A 75 -3.56 -3.59 -7.68
N TYR A 76 -3.85 -2.76 -8.69
CA TYR A 76 -4.70 -3.15 -9.81
C TYR A 76 -4.10 -4.28 -10.66
N GLU A 77 -2.80 -4.23 -10.96
CA GLU A 77 -2.11 -5.25 -11.77
C GLU A 77 -2.17 -6.63 -11.12
N TYR A 78 -2.11 -6.68 -9.79
CA TYR A 78 -2.00 -7.93 -9.05
C TYR A 78 -3.27 -8.39 -8.36
N GLY A 79 -4.39 -7.70 -8.58
CA GLY A 79 -5.69 -8.04 -7.99
C GLY A 79 -5.63 -8.10 -6.46
N ILE A 80 -4.82 -7.22 -5.87
CA ILE A 80 -4.70 -7.07 -4.42
C ILE A 80 -5.75 -6.12 -3.92
#